data_AF-A0AAE2MD83-F1
#
_entry.id   AF-A0AAE2MD83-F1
#
_cell.length_a   1.000
_cell.length_b   1.000
_cell.length_c   1.000
_cell.angle_alpha   90.00
_cell.angle_beta   90.00
_cell.angle_gamma   90.00
#
_symmetry.space_group_name_H-M   'P 1'
#
loop_
_entity.id
_entity.type
_entity.pdbx_description
1 polymer ?
#
loop_
_entity_poly.entity_id
_entity_poly.type
_entity_poly.pdbx_seq_one_letter_code
_entity_poly.pdbx_strand_id
1 'polypeptide(L)'
;MSIYVKDESGNERLAHLAKEDWELPSQIVELEKWLTENESVISPRAYTADIGFSMRKNACGGGAVLSVEAMRIMSKLGIKLYLSEYPDD
;
A
#
# COMPACT_ATOMS: atom_id res chain seq x y z
N MET A 1 -11.95 -2.33 -2.37
CA MET A 1 -10.86 -1.38 -2.72
C MET A 1 -9.61 -1.98 -2.17
N SER A 2 -8.51 -1.94 -2.90
CA SER A 2 -7.24 -2.46 -2.40
C SER A 2 -6.14 -1.65 -3.06
N ILE A 3 -5.30 -1.03 -2.24
CA ILE A 3 -4.18 -0.14 -2.56
C ILE A 3 -4.36 0.84 -3.74
N TYR A 4 -4.62 2.11 -3.43
CA TYR A 4 -4.39 3.22 -4.36
C TYR A 4 -3.09 3.96 -4.05
N VAL A 5 -2.21 4.11 -5.03
CA VAL A 5 -1.07 5.03 -4.92
C VAL A 5 -1.40 6.31 -5.69
N LYS A 6 -1.51 7.42 -4.97
CA LYS A 6 -2.00 8.71 -5.49
C LYS A 6 -1.12 9.89 -5.09
N ASP A 7 -1.02 10.88 -5.96
CA ASP A 7 -0.43 12.18 -5.65
C ASP A 7 -1.33 12.97 -4.70
N GLU A 8 -0.76 13.60 -3.67
CA GLU A 8 -1.51 14.43 -2.73
C GLU A 8 -1.96 15.76 -3.34
N SER A 9 -1.27 16.24 -4.37
CA SER A 9 -1.48 17.56 -4.98
C SER A 9 -2.44 17.53 -6.17
N GLY A 10 -2.96 16.36 -6.56
CA GLY A 10 -3.80 16.22 -7.76
C GLY A 10 -4.67 14.97 -7.75
N ASN A 11 -5.47 14.80 -8.81
CA ASN A 11 -6.30 13.60 -9.02
C ASN A 11 -5.54 12.43 -9.69
N GLU A 12 -4.22 12.55 -9.85
CA GLU A 12 -3.42 11.56 -10.56
C GLU A 12 -3.20 10.31 -9.71
N ARG A 13 -3.58 9.16 -10.26
CA ARG A 13 -3.40 7.84 -9.66
C ARG A 13 -2.26 7.14 -10.37
N LEU A 14 -1.20 6.81 -9.65
CA LEU A 14 -0.04 6.08 -10.18
C LEU A 14 -0.35 4.60 -10.34
N ALA A 15 -1.08 4.02 -9.40
CA ALA A 15 -1.36 2.60 -9.38
C ALA A 15 -2.64 2.25 -8.64
N HIS A 16 -3.20 1.10 -9.01
CA HIS A 16 -4.26 0.40 -8.30
C HIS A 16 -3.86 -1.07 -8.22
N LEU A 17 -3.44 -1.51 -7.04
CA LEU A 17 -2.81 -2.84 -6.81
C LEU A 17 -3.77 -3.78 -6.08
N ALA A 18 -3.43 -5.07 -5.99
CA ALA A 18 -4.14 -6.05 -5.14
C ALA A 18 -5.68 -6.03 -5.26
N LYS A 19 -6.24 -5.74 -6.45
CA LYS A 19 -7.68 -5.48 -6.59
C LYS A 19 -8.54 -6.59 -5.98
N GLU A 20 -9.53 -6.19 -5.19
CA GLU A 20 -10.49 -7.08 -4.50
C GLU A 20 -9.88 -7.90 -3.36
N ASP A 21 -8.60 -7.74 -3.06
CA ASP A 21 -7.96 -8.31 -1.87
C ASP A 21 -8.23 -7.43 -0.65
N TRP A 22 -8.70 -8.01 0.45
CA TRP A 22 -8.93 -7.29 1.71
C TRP A 22 -8.00 -7.76 2.83
N GLU A 23 -7.10 -8.70 2.54
CA GLU A 23 -6.16 -9.25 3.50
C GLU A 23 -4.87 -8.41 3.53
N LEU A 24 -4.69 -7.65 4.61
CA LEU A 24 -3.53 -6.75 4.77
C LEU A 24 -2.16 -7.42 4.49
N PRO A 25 -1.89 -8.68 4.89
CA PRO A 25 -0.61 -9.33 4.59
C PRO A 25 -0.32 -9.49 3.09
N SER A 26 -1.28 -9.95 2.29
CA SER A 26 -1.09 -10.10 0.84
C SER A 26 -1.01 -8.77 0.13
N GLN A 27 -1.79 -7.77 0.59
CA GLN A 27 -1.69 -6.41 0.10
C GLN A 27 -0.28 -5.81 0.30
N ILE A 28 0.33 -6.01 1.47
CA ILE A 28 1.69 -5.53 1.71
C ILE A 28 2.70 -6.20 0.78
N VAL A 29 2.59 -7.51 0.52
CA VAL A 29 3.44 -8.20 -0.46
C VAL A 29 3.35 -7.56 -1.85
N GLU A 30 2.13 -7.27 -2.31
CA GLU A 30 1.93 -6.62 -3.62
C GLU A 30 2.46 -5.18 -3.65
N LEU A 31 2.34 -4.43 -2.55
CA LEU A 31 2.93 -3.10 -2.44
C LEU A 31 4.47 -3.16 -2.52
N GLU A 32 5.11 -4.07 -1.79
CA GLU A 32 6.58 -4.21 -1.81
C GLU A 32 7.12 -4.57 -3.19
N LYS A 33 6.43 -5.49 -3.88
CA LYS A 33 6.75 -5.86 -5.25
C LYS A 33 6.67 -4.65 -6.17
N TRP A 34 5.56 -3.91 -6.12
CA TRP A 34 5.37 -2.72 -6.94
C TRP A 34 6.41 -1.63 -6.65
N LEU A 35 6.73 -1.37 -5.39
CA LEU A 35 7.77 -0.41 -4.99
C LEU A 35 9.13 -0.78 -5.60
N THR A 36 9.52 -2.05 -5.51
CA THR A 36 10.79 -2.55 -6.05
C THR A 36 10.84 -2.43 -7.57
N GLU A 37 9.74 -2.76 -8.27
CA GLU A 37 9.65 -2.69 -9.73
C GLU A 37 9.66 -1.24 -10.26
N ASN A 38 9.25 -0.26 -9.45
CA ASN A 38 9.01 1.12 -9.90
C ASN A 38 9.91 2.18 -9.25
N GLU A 39 10.79 1.84 -8.30
CA GLU A 39 11.67 2.80 -7.59
C GLU A 39 12.49 3.69 -8.54
N SER A 40 12.91 3.16 -9.70
CA SER A 40 13.75 3.88 -10.67
C SER A 40 12.95 4.73 -11.66
N VAL A 41 11.64 4.52 -11.77
CA VAL A 41 10.77 5.14 -12.79
C VAL A 41 9.96 6.29 -12.18
N ILE A 42 9.55 6.14 -10.91
CA ILE A 42 8.72 7.14 -10.23
C ILE A 42 9.61 8.29 -9.73
N SER A 43 9.22 9.52 -10.07
CA SER A 43 9.88 10.71 -9.54
C SER A 43 9.42 10.98 -8.10
N PRO A 44 10.32 11.35 -7.17
CA PRO A 44 9.92 11.65 -5.79
C PRO A 44 8.92 12.81 -5.68
N ARG A 45 7.84 12.62 -4.93
CA ARG A 45 6.81 13.64 -4.65
C ARG A 45 5.98 13.27 -3.42
N ALA A 46 5.02 14.10 -3.05
CA ALA A 46 4.07 13.79 -1.98
C ALA A 46 3.02 12.79 -2.49
N TYR A 47 3.17 11.53 -2.09
CA TYR A 47 2.25 10.45 -2.46
C TYR A 47 1.63 9.81 -1.21
N THR A 48 0.47 9.18 -1.39
CA THR A 48 -0.14 8.30 -0.39
C THR A 48 -0.45 6.95 -1.04
N ALA A 49 0.02 5.87 -0.41
CA ALA A 49 -0.46 4.50 -0.63
C ALA A 49 -1.61 4.22 0.35
N ASP A 50 -2.82 4.21 -0.16
CA ASP A 50 -4.08 4.07 0.57
C ASP A 50 -4.57 2.63 0.52
N ILE A 51 -4.43 1.92 1.63
CA ILE A 51 -4.77 0.50 1.77
C ILE A 51 -6.08 0.39 2.57
N GLY A 52 -7.13 -0.07 1.90
CA GLY A 52 -8.34 -0.57 2.54
C GLY A 52 -8.20 -2.06 2.83
N PHE A 53 -8.41 -2.49 4.07
CA PHE A 53 -8.36 -3.89 4.49
C PHE A 53 -9.53 -4.20 5.43
N SER A 54 -9.86 -5.48 5.60
CA SER A 54 -10.88 -5.90 6.56
C SER A 54 -10.31 -6.83 7.63
N MET A 55 -11.09 -7.09 8.68
CA MET A 55 -10.67 -8.04 9.70
C MET A 55 -10.58 -9.44 9.11
N ARG A 56 -9.50 -10.16 9.42
CA ARG A 56 -9.39 -11.57 9.00
C ARG A 56 -10.41 -12.40 9.78
N LYS A 57 -11.21 -13.22 9.09
CA LYS A 57 -12.28 -14.06 9.68
C LYS A 57 -11.86 -14.91 10.89
N ASN A 58 -10.57 -15.21 11.04
CA ASN A 58 -10.00 -15.98 12.16
C ASN A 58 -8.82 -15.26 12.83
N ALA A 59 -8.91 -13.94 13.00
CA ALA A 59 -7.86 -13.16 13.62
C ALA A 59 -7.64 -13.55 15.09
N CYS A 60 -6.63 -14.38 15.37
CA CYS A 60 -6.14 -14.71 16.71
C CYS A 60 -4.80 -14.01 17.04
N GLY A 61 -4.43 -12.99 16.27
CA GLY A 61 -3.14 -12.29 16.32
C GLY A 61 -2.41 -12.25 14.97
N GLY A 62 -1.25 -11.59 14.95
CA GLY A 62 -0.44 -11.37 13.74
C GLY A 62 -0.82 -10.11 12.95
N GLY A 63 -0.04 -9.78 11.93
CA GLY A 63 -0.24 -8.59 11.09
C GLY A 63 0.59 -8.69 9.82
N ALA A 64 0.57 -7.63 9.01
CA ALA A 64 1.46 -7.52 7.87
C ALA A 64 2.79 -6.89 8.28
N VAL A 65 3.88 -7.31 7.63
CA VAL A 65 5.21 -6.76 7.86
C VAL A 65 5.62 -6.02 6.61
N LEU A 66 5.80 -4.71 6.73
CA LEU A 66 6.45 -3.91 5.71
C LEU A 66 7.96 -3.99 5.92
N SER A 67 8.71 -4.40 4.92
CA SER A 67 10.15 -4.57 4.99
C SER A 67 10.87 -3.22 5.13
N VAL A 68 12.07 -3.24 5.72
CA VAL A 68 12.94 -2.06 5.84
C VAL A 68 13.26 -1.49 4.46
N GLU A 69 13.42 -2.36 3.46
CA GLU A 69 13.71 -1.95 2.09
C GLU A 69 12.50 -1.23 1.47
N ALA A 70 11.29 -1.75 1.63
CA ALA A 70 10.09 -1.05 1.18
C ALA A 70 9.93 0.31 1.87
N MET A 71 10.19 0.40 3.17
CA MET A 71 10.20 1.68 3.91
C MET A 71 11.23 2.66 3.35
N ARG A 72 12.43 2.18 3.00
CA ARG A 72 13.49 2.99 2.36
C ARG A 72 13.01 3.55 1.02
N ILE A 73 12.43 2.70 0.17
CA ILE A 73 11.91 3.11 -1.14
C ILE A 73 10.78 4.13 -0.98
N MET A 74 9.82 3.88 -0.10
CA MET A 74 8.72 4.80 0.19
C MET A 74 9.24 6.16 0.68
N SER A 75 10.20 6.17 1.62
CA SER A 75 10.81 7.40 2.10
C SER A 75 11.54 8.16 1.00
N LYS A 76 12.25 7.45 0.10
CA LYS A 76 12.95 8.06 -1.04
C LYS A 76 11.97 8.68 -2.04
N LEU A 77 10.85 8.01 -2.29
CA LEU A 77 9.83 8.46 -3.24
C LEU A 77 8.84 9.48 -2.65
N GLY A 78 8.82 9.65 -1.33
CA GLY A 78 7.88 10.53 -0.62
C GLY A 78 6.47 9.93 -0.44
N ILE A 79 6.38 8.60 -0.37
CA ILE A 79 5.12 7.86 -0.20
C ILE A 79 4.81 7.68 1.29
N LYS A 80 3.63 8.15 1.70
CA LYS A 80 3.02 7.85 3.01
C LYS A 80 2.18 6.57 2.91
N LEU A 81 2.08 5.84 4.02
CA LEU A 81 1.15 4.73 4.15
C LEU A 81 -0.11 5.21 4.87
N TYR A 82 -1.28 4.97 4.28
CA TYR A 82 -2.57 5.22 4.90
C TYR A 82 -3.33 3.90 4.99
N LEU A 83 -3.68 3.50 6.21
CA LEU A 83 -4.31 2.22 6.52
C LEU A 83 -5.75 2.49 6.95
N SER A 84 -6.70 1.93 6.23
CA SER A 84 -8.14 2.05 6.50
C SER A 84 -8.74 0.67 6.71
N GLU A 85 -9.23 0.43 7.92
CA GLU A 85 -9.97 -0.77 8.25
C GLU A 85 -11.44 -0.61 7.87
N TYR A 86 -12.01 -1.61 7.21
CA TYR A 86 -13.41 -1.70 6.85
C TYR A 86 -14.05 -2.91 7.53
N PRO A 87 -15.34 -2.82 7.94
CA PRO A 87 -16.06 -3.99 8.41
C PRO A 87 -16.12 -5.05 7.30
N ASP A 88 -16.02 -6.33 7.69
CA ASP A 88 -16.47 -7.42 6.82
C ASP A 88 -18.00 -7.27 6.62
N ASP A 89 -18.47 -7.32 5.37
CA ASP A 89 -19.90 -7.49 5.06
C ASP A 89 -20.40 -8.90 5.50
#